data_AF-A0A353TW46-F1
#
_entry.id   AF-A0A353TW46-F1
#
_cell.length_a   1.000
_cell.length_b   1.000
_cell.length_c   1.000
_cell.angle_alpha   90.00
_cell.angle_beta   90.00
_cell.angle_gamma   90.00
#
_symmetry.space_group_name_H-M   'P 1'
#
loop_
_entity.id
_entity.type
_entity.pdbx_description
1 polymer ?
#
loop_
_entity_poly.entity_id
_entity_poly.type
_entity_poly.pdbx_seq_one_letter_code
_entity_poly.pdbx_strand_id
1 'polypeptide(L)'
;MQSNKNIRHNQLLLQLLLWIFIFVTQAAPSQSHAPSASKDTLSFKALIDSLSRRYNLSFAYDALAISDDSLFCVDFSRAPDKRWIASLFENDSVEVSFIGSQVIIGRLQGAPSLTEVINIYGLVKDAAINEALPMVNIAVEGEPLGTSTNDAGAFEFKLPRSFQGRRIVFSSLGFANISMEVPANDTLVEISMKSLSIPLPEVQVMYRDPMKIMMEVRQKIHSNYSLERFLLTGFFRETIRQNGKYVDVSEAVVEIVKPPYNNALDAERVRFVKGRKGRELSEMDMVQFKLVGGPYHFSQLDVVRHGDFMPDENGLSDYRYSFNGMDIEFGQLVYCIGFKPYSDNEGINYVGEIRVESESMALVSIDFQMTGQSVRRSRSHLIKRDARRFKTRPFYARYYVQYRPWNDMWVLSKVRGEVSVRVFDRFERERSVFDTVSEMIISDFSIADHRIRIPATESFRADYILSEHIGDFDPEFWKYYNLIKADESLEAIFNSGK
;
A
#
# COMPACT_ATOMS: atom_id res chain seq x y z
N MET A 1 -30.84 59.82 -26.91
CA MET A 1 -31.24 59.83 -25.48
C MET A 1 -30.15 59.07 -24.73
N GLN A 2 -29.14 59.78 -24.21
CA GLN A 2 -29.03 60.19 -22.79
C GLN A 2 -29.14 58.99 -21.83
N SER A 3 -28.27 58.72 -20.86
CA SER A 3 -27.16 59.44 -20.23
C SER A 3 -26.66 58.45 -19.13
N ASN A 4 -25.41 57.98 -19.09
CA ASN A 4 -24.19 58.63 -18.61
C ASN A 4 -23.81 58.24 -17.16
N LYS A 5 -22.48 58.17 -16.96
CA LYS A 5 -21.67 58.18 -15.73
C LYS A 5 -21.36 56.82 -15.08
N ASN A 6 -20.11 56.46 -14.77
CA ASN A 6 -18.79 57.10 -14.92
C ASN A 6 -17.73 55.99 -14.62
N ILE A 7 -16.67 55.76 -15.42
CA ILE A 7 -15.36 56.48 -15.43
C ILE A 7 -14.59 56.18 -14.12
N ARG A 8 -13.34 55.69 -14.02
CA ARG A 8 -12.09 55.58 -14.83
C ARG A 8 -11.04 54.97 -13.85
N HIS A 9 -9.80 54.55 -14.13
CA HIS A 9 -8.96 54.27 -15.30
C HIS A 9 -7.65 53.63 -14.76
N ASN A 10 -7.03 52.84 -15.63
CA ASN A 10 -5.60 52.73 -15.93
C ASN A 10 -4.58 52.08 -14.98
N GLN A 11 -4.14 50.93 -15.50
CA GLN A 11 -2.78 50.41 -15.65
C GLN A 11 -1.61 51.42 -15.75
N LEU A 12 -0.42 50.84 -15.50
CA LEU A 12 0.97 51.23 -15.82
C LEU A 12 1.67 52.16 -14.81
N LEU A 13 2.66 51.63 -14.07
CA LEU A 13 4.07 51.81 -14.44
C LEU A 13 5.03 51.11 -13.46
N LEU A 14 6.07 50.56 -14.08
CA LEU A 14 7.25 49.92 -13.53
C LEU A 14 8.27 51.02 -13.12
N GLN A 15 8.95 50.80 -11.98
CA GLN A 15 10.26 51.33 -11.57
C GLN A 15 10.44 52.77 -11.03
N LEU A 16 11.44 52.81 -10.12
CA LEU A 16 12.33 53.89 -9.67
C LEU A 16 11.99 54.70 -8.40
N LEU A 17 12.88 54.47 -7.43
CA LEU A 17 13.60 55.46 -6.59
C LEU A 17 13.07 55.81 -5.17
N LEU A 18 13.76 55.19 -4.20
CA LEU A 18 14.76 55.89 -3.35
C LEU A 18 14.23 56.94 -2.38
N TRP A 19 13.90 56.55 -1.15
CA TRP A 19 14.00 57.45 0.00
C TRP A 19 14.90 56.83 1.09
N ILE A 20 16.15 57.32 1.05
CA ILE A 20 17.17 57.22 2.08
C ILE A 20 16.78 58.20 3.20
N PHE A 21 16.73 57.75 4.45
CA PHE A 21 16.96 58.63 5.59
C PHE A 21 18.14 58.10 6.39
N ILE A 22 19.23 58.85 6.32
CA ILE A 22 20.44 58.71 7.12
C ILE A 22 20.16 59.42 8.45
N PHE A 23 20.29 58.69 9.55
CA PHE A 23 20.75 59.28 10.81
C PHE A 23 22.03 58.54 11.21
N VAL A 24 23.15 59.26 11.10
CA VAL A 24 24.41 58.90 11.74
C VAL A 24 24.30 59.34 13.19
N THR A 25 24.41 58.39 14.12
CA THR A 25 24.78 58.69 15.52
C THR A 25 26.00 57.86 15.89
N GLN A 26 26.99 58.57 16.42
CA GLN A 26 28.33 58.12 16.78
C GLN A 26 28.33 56.89 17.69
N ALA A 27 29.20 55.93 17.40
CA ALA A 27 29.55 54.86 18.31
C ALA A 27 30.53 55.38 19.37
N ALA A 28 30.12 55.36 20.64
CA ALA A 28 31.02 55.34 21.79
C ALA A 28 31.40 53.88 22.10
N PRO A 29 32.62 53.59 22.59
CA PRO A 29 33.06 52.21 22.81
C PRO A 29 32.49 51.69 24.12
N SER A 30 31.70 50.61 24.09
CA SER A 30 31.41 49.85 25.30
C SER A 30 31.34 48.35 25.02
N GLN A 31 32.37 47.68 25.53
CA GLN A 31 32.39 46.33 26.09
C GLN A 31 32.00 45.18 25.15
N SER A 32 33.05 44.46 24.74
CA SER A 32 33.00 43.07 24.31
C SER A 32 32.36 42.21 25.41
N HIS A 33 31.08 41.94 25.29
CA HIS A 33 30.51 40.72 25.86
C HIS A 33 30.74 39.60 24.86
N ALA A 34 31.43 38.54 25.32
CA ALA A 34 31.49 37.27 24.63
C ALA A 34 30.07 36.83 24.21
N PRO A 35 29.88 36.15 23.07
CA PRO A 35 28.57 35.64 22.72
C PRO A 35 28.16 34.64 23.80
N SER A 36 27.20 35.01 24.65
CA SER A 36 26.51 34.03 25.47
C SER A 36 25.84 33.06 24.50
N ALA A 37 26.25 31.80 24.53
CA ALA A 37 25.62 30.74 23.75
C ALA A 37 24.14 30.66 24.15
N SER A 38 23.26 31.33 23.38
CA SER A 38 21.82 31.25 23.58
C SER A 38 21.37 29.90 23.03
N LYS A 39 21.14 28.95 23.92
CA LYS A 39 20.41 27.74 23.54
C LYS A 39 18.96 28.15 23.28
N ASP A 40 18.49 27.92 22.07
CA ASP A 40 17.11 28.21 21.71
C ASP A 40 16.24 27.02 22.12
N THR A 41 15.14 27.28 22.83
CA THR A 41 14.13 26.25 23.10
C THR A 41 13.06 26.34 22.03
N LEU A 42 12.94 25.30 21.21
CA LEU A 42 12.00 25.24 20.08
C LEU A 42 11.04 24.07 20.27
N SER A 43 9.78 24.23 19.84
CA SER A 43 8.89 23.08 19.66
C SER A 43 9.41 22.19 18.54
N PHE A 44 9.06 20.90 18.56
CA PHE A 44 9.44 19.93 17.54
C PHE A 44 9.18 20.47 16.12
N LYS A 45 7.98 21.01 15.89
CA LYS A 45 7.59 21.63 14.62
C LYS A 45 8.48 22.82 14.23
N ALA A 46 8.73 23.74 15.16
CA ALA A 46 9.57 24.90 14.90
C ALA A 46 11.03 24.50 14.63
N LEU A 47 11.50 23.43 15.28
CA LEU A 47 12.82 22.87 15.06
C LEU A 47 12.95 22.26 13.67
N ILE A 48 12.07 21.34 13.27
CA ILE A 48 12.12 20.72 11.94
C ILE A 48 11.94 21.77 10.82
N ASP A 49 11.06 22.77 11.00
CA ASP A 49 10.87 23.86 10.05
C ASP A 49 12.13 24.74 9.90
N SER A 50 12.90 24.92 10.98
CA SER A 50 14.17 25.64 10.98
C SER A 50 15.25 24.84 10.26
N LEU A 51 15.37 23.55 10.59
CA LEU A 51 16.33 22.64 9.95
C LEU A 51 16.06 22.47 8.46
N SER A 52 14.79 22.32 8.06
CA SER A 52 14.38 22.24 6.65
C SER A 52 14.80 23.47 5.85
N ARG A 53 14.48 24.67 6.35
CA ARG A 53 14.79 25.93 5.65
C ARG A 53 16.28 26.22 5.60
N ARG A 54 17.01 25.92 6.68
CA ARG A 54 18.44 26.27 6.80
C ARG A 54 19.34 25.28 6.07
N TYR A 55 18.94 24.02 5.97
CA TYR A 55 19.80 22.93 5.47
C TYR A 55 19.22 22.15 4.29
N ASN A 56 18.10 22.62 3.72
CA ASN A 56 17.42 21.99 2.60
C ASN A 56 17.08 20.51 2.86
N LEU A 57 16.58 20.23 4.06
CA LEU A 57 16.21 18.89 4.54
C LEU A 57 14.69 18.71 4.49
N SER A 58 14.26 17.48 4.26
CA SER A 58 12.85 17.06 4.37
C SER A 58 12.71 16.14 5.57
N PHE A 59 11.70 16.33 6.42
CA PHE A 59 11.44 15.46 7.57
C PHE A 59 10.23 14.57 7.31
N ALA A 60 10.35 13.29 7.65
CA ALA A 60 9.24 12.37 7.83
C ALA A 60 9.35 11.82 9.25
N TYR A 61 8.26 11.81 10.02
CA TYR A 61 8.34 11.34 11.40
C TYR A 61 7.11 10.55 11.83
N ASP A 62 7.32 9.67 12.78
CA ASP A 62 6.27 8.99 13.52
C ASP A 62 5.84 9.90 14.68
N ALA A 63 4.61 10.41 14.61
CA ALA A 63 4.05 11.30 15.63
C ALA A 63 3.83 10.61 17.00
N LEU A 64 3.93 9.26 17.04
CA LEU A 64 3.98 8.49 18.28
C LEU A 64 5.41 8.36 18.83
N ALA A 65 6.45 8.58 18.00
CA ALA A 65 7.84 8.64 18.43
C ALA A 65 8.15 9.96 19.13
N ILE A 66 7.70 11.07 18.55
CA ILE A 66 7.90 12.41 19.10
C ILE A 66 6.61 13.22 18.97
N SER A 67 6.16 13.77 20.10
CA SER A 67 5.00 14.68 20.13
C SER A 67 5.35 16.06 19.56
N ASP A 68 4.42 16.70 18.86
CA ASP A 68 4.56 18.08 18.33
C ASP A 68 4.88 19.13 19.41
N ASP A 69 4.44 18.89 20.64
CA ASP A 69 4.66 19.78 21.80
C ASP A 69 6.02 19.54 22.48
N SER A 70 6.79 18.55 22.02
CA SER A 70 8.12 18.25 22.56
C SER A 70 9.03 19.45 22.36
N LEU A 71 9.68 19.89 23.45
CA LEU A 71 10.60 21.02 23.45
C LEU A 71 12.03 20.52 23.31
N PHE A 72 12.76 21.11 22.36
CA PHE A 72 14.15 20.80 22.09
C PHE A 72 15.01 22.03 22.39
N CYS A 73 16.04 21.82 23.20
CA CYS A 73 17.03 22.82 23.50
C CYS A 73 18.18 22.69 22.48
N VAL A 74 18.26 23.60 21.53
CA VAL A 74 19.15 23.48 20.36
C VAL A 74 20.17 24.61 20.34
N ASP A 75 21.41 24.25 20.05
CA ASP A 75 22.51 25.18 19.85
C ASP A 75 22.91 25.20 18.36
N PHE A 76 22.51 26.24 17.65
CA PHE A 76 22.83 26.44 16.23
C PHE A 76 24.24 26.98 15.98
N SER A 77 25.07 27.16 17.01
CA SER A 77 26.46 27.60 16.84
C SER A 77 27.36 26.51 16.26
N ARG A 78 26.92 25.25 16.27
CA ARG A 78 27.66 24.10 15.73
C ARG A 78 27.35 23.91 14.24
N ALA A 79 28.37 23.54 13.46
CA ALA A 79 28.16 23.14 12.06
C ALA A 79 27.27 21.88 12.03
N PRO A 80 26.15 21.90 11.30
CA PRO A 80 25.24 20.76 11.25
C PRO A 80 25.89 19.60 10.51
N ASP A 81 25.85 18.42 11.10
CA ASP A 81 26.11 17.17 10.40
C ASP A 81 25.01 16.16 10.73
N LYS A 82 24.99 15.04 10.00
CA LYS A 82 23.98 13.99 10.20
C LYS A 82 23.95 13.47 11.64
N ARG A 83 25.11 13.39 12.31
CA ARG A 83 25.21 12.89 13.69
C ARG A 83 24.62 13.88 14.68
N TRP A 84 24.87 15.18 14.46
CA TRP A 84 24.29 16.23 15.26
C TRP A 84 22.77 16.26 15.11
N ILE A 85 22.26 16.20 13.88
CA ILE A 85 20.81 16.16 13.64
C ILE A 85 20.17 14.91 14.25
N ALA A 86 20.81 13.75 14.14
CA ALA A 86 20.36 12.52 14.80
C ALA A 86 20.27 12.71 16.33
N SER A 87 21.33 13.26 16.93
CA SER A 87 21.40 13.48 18.39
C SER A 87 20.36 14.45 18.94
N LEU A 88 19.69 15.23 18.09
CA LEU A 88 18.58 16.09 18.52
C LEU A 88 17.33 15.30 18.85
N PHE A 89 17.11 14.14 18.22
CA PHE A 89 15.84 13.41 18.29
C PHE A 89 15.99 11.98 18.80
N GLU A 90 17.16 11.34 18.61
CA GLU A 90 17.43 9.98 19.09
C GLU A 90 17.32 9.88 20.61
N ASN A 91 16.56 8.88 21.07
CA ASN A 91 16.45 8.50 22.47
C ASN A 91 16.08 7.00 22.58
N ASP A 92 15.87 6.50 23.80
CA ASP A 92 15.56 5.09 24.07
C ASP A 92 14.33 4.54 23.33
N SER A 93 13.50 5.40 22.75
CA SER A 93 12.26 5.07 22.03
C SER A 93 12.17 5.61 20.61
N VAL A 94 13.21 6.32 20.12
CA VAL A 94 13.19 7.03 18.84
C VAL A 94 14.51 6.81 18.07
N GLU A 95 14.40 6.37 16.82
CA GLU A 95 15.52 6.31 15.88
C GLU A 95 15.47 7.43 14.85
N VAL A 96 16.66 7.86 14.38
CA VAL A 96 16.79 8.83 13.30
C VAL A 96 17.64 8.26 12.19
N SER A 97 17.08 8.14 10.99
CA SER A 97 17.81 7.71 9.79
C SER A 97 17.84 8.80 8.72
N PHE A 98 18.83 8.72 7.83
CA PHE A 98 19.02 9.68 6.74
C PHE A 98 18.99 8.98 5.40
N ILE A 99 18.15 9.45 4.48
CA ILE A 99 18.13 9.02 3.08
C ILE A 99 18.32 10.27 2.21
N GLY A 100 19.52 10.47 1.67
CA GLY A 100 19.86 11.72 0.97
C GLY A 100 19.71 12.95 1.87
N SER A 101 18.80 13.87 1.49
CA SER A 101 18.39 15.05 2.27
C SER A 101 17.12 14.82 3.11
N GLN A 102 16.57 13.61 3.12
CA GLN A 102 15.44 13.24 3.97
C GLN A 102 15.92 12.72 5.32
N VAL A 103 15.33 13.24 6.39
CA VAL A 103 15.51 12.81 7.78
C VAL A 103 14.24 12.07 8.21
N ILE A 104 14.39 10.83 8.64
CA ILE A 104 13.28 9.98 9.09
C ILE A 104 13.42 9.79 10.59
N ILE A 105 12.40 10.17 11.35
CA ILE A 105 12.36 10.06 12.81
C ILE A 105 11.27 9.04 13.17
N GLY A 106 11.66 7.81 13.46
CA GLY A 106 10.75 6.69 13.71
C GLY A 106 10.74 6.28 15.17
N ARG A 107 9.71 5.53 15.60
CA ARG A 107 9.79 4.79 16.87
C ARG A 107 10.84 3.70 16.73
N LEU A 108 11.61 3.47 17.79
CA LEU A 108 12.42 2.25 17.93
C LEU A 108 11.53 0.99 18.03
N GLN A 109 10.20 1.16 18.19
CA GLN A 109 9.20 0.10 18.18
C GLN A 109 8.53 0.02 16.80
N GLY A 110 8.88 -1.01 16.04
CA GLY A 110 8.44 -1.26 14.66
C GLY A 110 9.40 -2.18 13.90
N ALA A 111 10.65 -2.25 14.32
CA ALA A 111 11.41 -3.49 14.22
C ALA A 111 10.96 -4.41 15.37
N PRO A 112 10.80 -5.73 15.16
CA PRO A 112 10.92 -6.69 16.25
C PRO A 112 12.13 -6.28 17.08
N SER A 113 11.98 -6.27 18.40
CA SER A 113 13.08 -6.16 19.36
C SER A 113 14.36 -6.74 18.77
N LEU A 114 15.48 -6.01 18.88
CA LEU A 114 16.82 -6.38 18.41
C LEU A 114 17.40 -7.62 19.12
N THR A 115 16.59 -8.62 19.42
CA THR A 115 17.03 -9.93 19.90
C THR A 115 15.94 -10.96 19.64
N GLU A 116 16.27 -11.85 18.69
CA GLU A 116 15.66 -13.15 18.40
C GLU A 116 14.35 -13.16 17.58
N VAL A 117 14.51 -13.10 16.26
CA VAL A 117 13.48 -13.46 15.26
C VAL A 117 13.59 -14.96 14.95
N ILE A 118 12.46 -15.62 14.74
CA ILE A 118 12.37 -16.95 14.14
C ILE A 118 12.03 -16.80 12.67
N ASN A 119 12.81 -17.40 11.79
CA ASN A 119 12.54 -17.43 10.36
C ASN A 119 12.01 -18.80 9.91
N ILE A 120 10.79 -18.83 9.39
CA ILE A 120 10.20 -20.02 8.76
C ILE A 120 10.18 -19.78 7.27
N TYR A 121 10.82 -20.65 6.51
CA TYR A 121 10.92 -20.50 5.06
C TYR A 121 10.72 -21.84 4.38
N GLY A 122 10.32 -21.82 3.11
CA GLY A 122 10.04 -23.07 2.42
C GLY A 122 9.20 -22.96 1.18
N LEU A 123 8.58 -24.09 0.83
CA LEU A 123 7.73 -24.26 -0.35
C LEU A 123 6.35 -24.79 0.06
N VAL A 124 5.32 -24.31 -0.63
CA VAL A 124 3.97 -24.87 -0.58
C VAL A 124 3.62 -25.46 -1.95
N LYS A 125 3.10 -26.68 -1.97
CA LYS A 125 2.78 -27.43 -3.19
C LYS A 125 1.41 -28.11 -3.11
N ASP A 126 0.83 -28.39 -4.26
CA ASP A 126 -0.32 -29.26 -4.40
C ASP A 126 0.11 -30.72 -4.11
N ALA A 127 -0.54 -31.37 -3.17
CA ALA A 127 -0.20 -32.74 -2.76
C ALA A 127 -0.48 -33.81 -3.85
N ALA A 128 -1.40 -33.55 -4.78
CA ALA A 128 -1.80 -34.49 -5.82
C ALA A 128 -0.87 -34.45 -7.03
N ILE A 129 -0.52 -33.24 -7.50
CA ILE A 129 0.29 -33.05 -8.72
C ILE A 129 1.71 -32.57 -8.46
N ASN A 130 2.06 -32.26 -7.19
CA ASN A 130 3.37 -31.79 -6.76
C ASN A 130 3.83 -30.49 -7.45
N GLU A 131 2.86 -29.66 -7.86
CA GLU A 131 3.10 -28.34 -8.45
C GLU A 131 3.12 -27.26 -7.36
N ALA A 132 3.86 -26.18 -7.60
CA ALA A 132 3.95 -25.05 -6.68
C ALA A 132 2.59 -24.36 -6.51
N LEU A 133 2.25 -23.99 -5.26
CA LEU A 133 1.03 -23.24 -4.97
C LEU A 133 1.34 -21.75 -4.74
N PRO A 134 1.02 -20.88 -5.70
CA PRO A 134 1.15 -19.46 -5.52
C PRO A 134 0.03 -18.89 -4.63
N MET A 135 0.26 -17.72 -4.06
CA MET A 135 -0.74 -16.96 -3.30
C MET A 135 -1.33 -17.65 -2.06
N VAL A 136 -0.67 -18.67 -1.51
CA VAL A 136 -1.06 -19.28 -0.24
C VAL A 136 -0.88 -18.25 0.86
N ASN A 137 -1.94 -17.96 1.61
CA ASN A 137 -1.90 -17.08 2.78
C ASN A 137 -1.30 -17.83 3.97
N ILE A 138 -0.35 -17.19 4.64
CA ILE A 138 0.35 -17.72 5.81
C ILE A 138 0.20 -16.69 6.93
N ALA A 139 -0.54 -17.01 7.98
CA ALA A 139 -0.78 -16.09 9.08
C ALA A 139 -0.69 -16.79 10.43
N VAL A 140 -0.33 -16.02 11.47
CA VAL A 140 -0.48 -16.48 12.85
C VAL A 140 -1.96 -16.36 13.23
N GLU A 141 -2.55 -17.44 13.74
CA GLU A 141 -3.96 -17.50 14.10
C GLU A 141 -4.29 -16.45 15.18
N GLY A 142 -5.29 -15.60 14.91
CA GLY A 142 -5.74 -14.54 15.82
C GLY A 142 -4.86 -13.29 15.87
N GLU A 143 -3.78 -13.23 15.09
CA GLU A 143 -2.77 -12.18 15.19
C GLU A 143 -2.63 -11.41 13.87
N PRO A 144 -2.22 -10.13 13.91
CA PRO A 144 -2.08 -9.30 12.72
C PRO A 144 -0.88 -9.69 11.85
N LEU A 145 -0.09 -10.68 12.21
CA LEU A 145 1.15 -11.03 11.52
C LEU A 145 0.91 -12.07 10.40
N GLY A 146 1.35 -11.78 9.18
CA GLY A 146 1.18 -12.69 8.03
C GLY A 146 2.10 -12.42 6.83
N THR A 147 2.12 -13.36 5.89
CA THR A 147 2.84 -13.33 4.61
C THR A 147 2.12 -14.20 3.55
N SER A 148 2.70 -14.34 2.35
CA SER A 148 2.15 -15.16 1.26
C SER A 148 3.27 -15.87 0.50
N THR A 149 2.93 -17.00 -0.14
CA THR A 149 3.81 -17.61 -1.15
C THR A 149 3.88 -16.77 -2.43
N ASN A 150 5.02 -16.84 -3.11
CA ASN A 150 5.23 -16.27 -4.45
C ASN A 150 4.79 -17.23 -5.57
N ASP A 151 5.01 -16.85 -6.83
CA ASP A 151 4.63 -17.64 -8.02
C ASP A 151 5.27 -19.05 -8.04
N ALA A 152 6.43 -19.24 -7.40
CA ALA A 152 7.12 -20.53 -7.26
C ALA A 152 6.69 -21.31 -6.01
N GLY A 153 5.63 -20.87 -5.31
CA GLY A 153 5.16 -21.48 -4.06
C GLY A 153 6.10 -21.24 -2.87
N ALA A 154 7.13 -20.41 -3.02
CA ALA A 154 8.11 -20.16 -1.99
C ALA A 154 7.67 -19.04 -1.05
N PHE A 155 8.01 -19.17 0.24
CA PHE A 155 7.74 -18.15 1.25
C PHE A 155 8.89 -17.98 2.23
N GLU A 156 8.85 -16.84 2.91
CA GLU A 156 9.65 -16.51 4.09
C GLU A 156 8.73 -15.80 5.08
N PHE A 157 8.71 -16.26 6.33
CA PHE A 157 7.85 -15.75 7.39
C PHE A 157 8.68 -15.51 8.65
N LYS A 158 8.88 -14.23 8.96
CA LYS A 158 9.67 -13.74 10.09
C LYS A 158 8.75 -13.39 11.23
N LEU A 159 9.04 -13.99 12.38
CA LEU A 159 8.20 -13.92 13.56
C LEU A 159 9.05 -13.53 14.78
N PRO A 160 8.59 -12.62 15.64
CA PRO A 160 9.21 -12.43 16.95
C PRO A 160 9.20 -13.74 17.76
N ARG A 161 10.24 -14.02 18.55
CA ARG A 161 10.28 -15.23 19.40
C ARG A 161 9.12 -15.38 20.37
N SER A 162 8.45 -14.28 20.75
CA SER A 162 7.23 -14.31 21.56
C SER A 162 6.08 -15.11 20.93
N PHE A 163 6.13 -15.39 19.62
CA PHE A 163 5.15 -16.20 18.92
C PHE A 163 5.45 -17.70 18.95
N GLN A 164 6.57 -18.16 19.53
CA GLN A 164 6.88 -19.58 19.64
C GLN A 164 5.69 -20.37 20.23
N GLY A 165 5.34 -21.50 19.61
CA GLY A 165 4.22 -22.34 20.01
C GLY A 165 2.83 -21.80 19.62
N ARG A 166 2.71 -20.59 19.07
CA ARG A 166 1.45 -20.13 18.46
C ARG A 166 1.19 -20.90 17.17
N ARG A 167 -0.07 -20.96 16.75
CA ARG A 167 -0.48 -21.66 15.53
C ARG A 167 -0.33 -20.77 14.31
N ILE A 168 0.33 -21.29 13.27
CA ILE A 168 0.36 -20.73 11.92
C ILE A 168 -0.60 -21.51 11.05
N VAL A 169 -1.37 -20.81 10.22
CA VAL A 169 -2.33 -21.40 9.27
C VAL A 169 -1.91 -21.06 7.84
N PHE A 170 -1.89 -22.08 6.99
CA PHE A 170 -1.73 -22.01 5.54
C PHE A 170 -3.11 -22.19 4.91
N SER A 171 -3.56 -21.18 4.16
CA SER A 171 -4.89 -21.17 3.52
C SER A 171 -4.74 -20.83 2.04
N SER A 172 -5.37 -21.63 1.18
CA SER A 172 -5.37 -21.43 -0.27
C SER A 172 -6.70 -21.88 -0.86
N LEU A 173 -7.11 -21.21 -1.93
CA LEU A 173 -8.39 -21.46 -2.59
C LEU A 173 -8.47 -22.88 -3.15
N GLY A 174 -9.55 -23.62 -2.81
CA GLY A 174 -9.75 -24.98 -3.28
C GLY A 174 -8.83 -26.02 -2.62
N PHE A 175 -8.17 -25.67 -1.51
CA PHE A 175 -7.28 -26.55 -0.76
C PHE A 175 -7.68 -26.62 0.71
N ALA A 176 -7.46 -27.79 1.32
CA ALA A 176 -7.63 -27.95 2.75
C ALA A 176 -6.54 -27.18 3.51
N ASN A 177 -6.95 -26.41 4.52
CA ASN A 177 -6.02 -25.69 5.37
C ASN A 177 -5.04 -26.63 6.06
N ILE A 178 -3.80 -26.17 6.18
CA ILE A 178 -2.76 -26.85 6.97
C ILE A 178 -2.33 -25.90 8.07
N SER A 179 -2.03 -26.43 9.25
CA SER A 179 -1.51 -25.63 10.35
C SER A 179 -0.32 -26.30 11.01
N MET A 180 0.58 -25.49 11.54
CA MET A 180 1.72 -25.92 12.35
C MET A 180 1.94 -24.94 13.50
N GLU A 181 2.69 -25.36 14.50
CA GLU A 181 3.14 -24.44 15.55
C GLU A 181 4.39 -23.68 15.11
N VAL A 182 4.54 -22.44 15.58
CA VAL A 182 5.77 -21.66 15.39
C VAL A 182 6.93 -22.42 16.08
N PRO A 183 7.98 -22.83 15.33
CA PRO A 183 9.09 -23.61 15.87
C PRO A 183 9.99 -22.74 16.77
N ALA A 184 10.85 -23.37 17.56
CA ALA A 184 11.78 -22.65 18.45
C ALA A 184 12.96 -21.99 17.72
N ASN A 185 13.29 -22.47 16.52
CA ASN A 185 14.44 -22.05 15.73
C ASN A 185 14.05 -21.85 14.27
N ASP A 186 14.95 -21.21 13.52
CA ASP A 186 14.81 -21.10 12.06
C ASP A 186 14.60 -22.47 11.44
N THR A 187 13.57 -22.59 10.59
CA THR A 187 13.11 -23.88 10.10
C THR A 187 12.76 -23.79 8.62
N LEU A 188 13.36 -24.70 7.83
CA LEU A 188 12.95 -24.98 6.47
C LEU A 188 11.79 -25.98 6.49
N VAL A 189 10.67 -25.66 5.84
CA VAL A 189 9.50 -26.54 5.75
C VAL A 189 9.03 -26.74 4.31
N GLU A 190 8.46 -27.91 4.04
CA GLU A 190 7.71 -28.16 2.81
C GLU A 190 6.26 -28.52 3.19
N ILE A 191 5.30 -27.76 2.66
CA ILE A 191 3.88 -27.91 2.96
C ILE A 191 3.18 -28.44 1.70
N SER A 192 2.55 -29.61 1.80
CA SER A 192 1.78 -30.19 0.70
C SER A 192 0.28 -30.09 1.01
N MET A 193 -0.41 -29.16 0.35
CA MET A 193 -1.85 -28.94 0.55
C MET A 193 -2.67 -29.88 -0.32
N LYS A 194 -3.68 -30.53 0.25
CA LYS A 194 -4.59 -31.41 -0.48
C LYS A 194 -5.72 -30.60 -1.08
N SER A 195 -6.01 -30.78 -2.36
CA SER A 195 -7.19 -30.17 -2.97
C SER A 195 -8.44 -30.60 -2.20
N LEU A 196 -9.28 -29.64 -1.87
CA LEU A 196 -10.52 -29.85 -1.17
C LEU A 196 -11.66 -29.66 -2.17
N SER A 197 -12.27 -30.76 -2.59
CA SER A 197 -13.55 -30.71 -3.28
C SER A 197 -14.62 -30.90 -2.23
N ILE A 198 -15.39 -29.85 -1.94
CA ILE A 198 -16.59 -29.98 -1.13
C ILE A 198 -17.64 -30.61 -2.06
N PRO A 199 -18.02 -31.88 -1.87
CA PRO A 199 -19.16 -32.40 -2.61
C PRO A 199 -20.35 -31.51 -2.24
N LEU A 200 -20.96 -30.88 -3.24
CA LEU A 200 -22.22 -30.16 -3.04
C LEU A 200 -23.15 -31.14 -2.32
N PRO A 201 -23.56 -30.88 -1.06
CA PRO A 201 -24.60 -31.68 -0.45
C PRO A 201 -25.75 -31.68 -1.44
N GLU A 202 -26.41 -32.82 -1.61
CA GLU A 202 -27.54 -32.98 -2.51
C GLU A 202 -28.43 -31.72 -2.44
N VAL A 203 -28.53 -31.04 -3.59
CA VAL A 203 -28.82 -29.59 -3.79
C VAL A 203 -30.18 -29.11 -3.24
N GLN A 204 -30.86 -29.90 -2.42
CA GLN A 204 -32.18 -29.58 -1.88
C GLN A 204 -32.19 -28.77 -0.58
N VAL A 205 -31.07 -28.57 0.13
CA VAL A 205 -31.13 -27.99 1.49
C VAL A 205 -30.65 -26.53 1.64
N MET A 206 -29.89 -25.94 0.70
CA MET A 206 -29.34 -24.58 0.88
C MET A 206 -29.32 -23.71 -0.40
N TYR A 207 -30.32 -23.79 -1.29
CA TYR A 207 -30.47 -22.74 -2.32
C TYR A 207 -30.95 -21.45 -1.65
N ARG A 208 -30.01 -20.57 -1.30
CA ARG A 208 -30.30 -19.19 -0.88
C ARG A 208 -30.24 -18.29 -2.10
N ASP A 209 -31.22 -17.40 -2.20
CA ASP A 209 -31.27 -16.38 -3.24
C ASP A 209 -30.00 -15.50 -3.18
N PRO A 210 -29.16 -15.48 -4.22
CA PRO A 210 -27.93 -14.69 -4.25
C PRO A 210 -28.14 -13.20 -3.98
N MET A 211 -29.27 -12.63 -4.41
CA MET A 211 -29.59 -11.24 -4.13
C MET A 211 -29.78 -11.03 -2.62
N LYS A 212 -30.47 -11.95 -1.94
CA LYS A 212 -30.65 -11.88 -0.48
C LYS A 212 -29.34 -12.03 0.26
N ILE A 213 -28.46 -12.94 -0.17
CA ILE A 213 -27.11 -13.07 0.39
C ILE A 213 -26.38 -11.72 0.30
N MET A 214 -26.34 -11.11 -0.89
CA MET A 214 -25.63 -9.84 -1.08
C MET A 214 -26.25 -8.67 -0.32
N MET A 215 -27.57 -8.67 -0.12
CA MET A 215 -28.24 -7.70 0.77
C MET A 215 -27.82 -7.90 2.23
N GLU A 216 -27.73 -9.15 2.70
CA GLU A 216 -27.29 -9.46 4.07
C GLU A 216 -25.81 -9.09 4.27
N VAL A 217 -24.94 -9.33 3.27
CA VAL A 217 -23.54 -8.88 3.28
C VAL A 217 -23.48 -7.38 3.56
N ARG A 218 -24.24 -6.57 2.79
CA ARG A 218 -24.29 -5.12 2.98
C ARG A 218 -24.76 -4.73 4.38
N GLN A 219 -25.81 -5.37 4.87
CA GLN A 219 -26.37 -5.07 6.19
C GLN A 219 -25.40 -5.42 7.34
N LYS A 220 -24.53 -6.41 7.15
CA LYS A 220 -23.58 -6.88 8.16
C LYS A 220 -22.16 -6.29 8.03
N ILE A 221 -21.93 -5.32 7.13
CA ILE A 221 -20.61 -4.65 7.04
C ILE A 221 -20.19 -4.10 8.41
N HIS A 222 -21.09 -3.42 9.11
CA HIS A 222 -20.76 -2.77 10.38
C HIS A 222 -20.56 -3.74 11.55
N SER A 223 -20.99 -5.00 11.42
CA SER A 223 -20.73 -6.05 12.42
C SER A 223 -19.46 -6.84 12.11
N ASN A 224 -19.07 -6.91 10.84
CA ASN A 224 -17.99 -7.77 10.38
C ASN A 224 -16.66 -7.01 10.18
N TYR A 225 -16.69 -5.68 10.13
CA TYR A 225 -15.52 -4.85 9.87
C TYR A 225 -15.42 -3.70 10.88
N SER A 226 -14.18 -3.22 11.08
CA SER A 226 -13.87 -2.29 12.17
C SER A 226 -14.63 -0.96 12.09
N LEU A 227 -15.14 -0.55 13.25
CA LEU A 227 -15.71 0.79 13.46
C LEU A 227 -14.67 1.79 13.98
N GLU A 228 -13.41 1.36 14.09
CA GLU A 228 -12.29 2.18 14.51
C GLU A 228 -11.34 2.44 13.34
N ARG A 229 -10.48 3.46 13.48
CA ARG A 229 -9.42 3.70 12.50
C ARG A 229 -8.36 2.62 12.69
N PHE A 230 -7.84 2.06 11.60
CA PHE A 230 -6.69 1.17 11.64
C PHE A 230 -5.49 1.80 10.94
N LEU A 231 -4.30 1.53 11.48
CA LEU A 231 -3.03 1.72 10.80
C LEU A 231 -2.57 0.35 10.30
N LEU A 232 -2.55 0.16 8.98
CA LEU A 232 -2.04 -1.03 8.35
C LEU A 232 -0.61 -0.80 7.88
N THR A 233 0.26 -1.79 8.06
CA THR A 233 1.57 -1.84 7.43
C THR A 233 1.52 -2.84 6.29
N GLY A 234 1.85 -2.39 5.09
CA GLY A 234 1.76 -3.19 3.88
C GLY A 234 3.07 -3.29 3.12
N PHE A 235 3.37 -4.47 2.59
CA PHE A 235 4.36 -4.66 1.55
C PHE A 235 3.67 -4.53 0.18
N PHE A 236 4.21 -3.67 -0.68
CA PHE A 236 3.74 -3.45 -2.04
C PHE A 236 4.85 -3.81 -3.03
N ARG A 237 4.53 -4.63 -4.04
CA ARG A 237 5.40 -4.96 -5.17
C ARG A 237 4.68 -4.66 -6.47
N GLU A 238 5.34 -3.96 -7.37
CA GLU A 238 4.93 -3.79 -8.76
C GLU A 238 6.01 -4.33 -9.68
N THR A 239 5.60 -5.19 -10.60
CA THR A 239 6.48 -5.74 -11.63
C THR A 239 5.92 -5.43 -13.00
N ILE A 240 6.80 -5.08 -13.92
CA ILE A 240 6.48 -4.84 -15.33
C ILE A 240 7.29 -5.82 -16.15
N ARG A 241 6.61 -6.63 -16.96
CA ARG A 241 7.22 -7.53 -17.93
C ARG A 241 6.92 -7.04 -19.35
N GLN A 242 7.93 -7.02 -20.21
CA GLN A 242 7.78 -6.79 -21.65
C GLN A 242 8.00 -8.11 -22.38
N ASN A 243 6.99 -8.59 -23.11
CA ASN A 243 7.02 -9.87 -23.82
C ASN A 243 7.51 -11.03 -22.92
N GLY A 244 7.05 -11.04 -21.65
CA GLY A 244 7.41 -12.05 -20.66
C GLY A 244 8.72 -11.82 -19.89
N LYS A 245 9.55 -10.82 -20.26
CA LYS A 245 10.80 -10.51 -19.55
C LYS A 245 10.61 -9.33 -18.60
N TYR A 246 11.10 -9.43 -17.37
CA TYR A 246 11.04 -8.31 -16.42
C TYR A 246 11.85 -7.12 -16.93
N VAL A 247 11.25 -5.93 -16.88
CA VAL A 247 11.89 -4.66 -17.28
C VAL A 247 11.86 -3.61 -16.17
N ASP A 248 10.92 -3.71 -15.24
CA ASP A 248 10.87 -2.86 -14.04
C ASP A 248 10.34 -3.66 -12.86
N VAL A 249 10.96 -3.49 -11.69
CA VAL A 249 10.49 -4.03 -10.41
C VAL A 249 10.64 -2.94 -9.37
N SER A 250 9.53 -2.61 -8.71
CA SER A 250 9.48 -1.63 -7.62
C SER A 250 8.84 -2.26 -6.40
N GLU A 251 9.49 -2.16 -5.25
CA GLU A 251 8.98 -2.66 -3.98
C GLU A 251 8.97 -1.56 -2.93
N ALA A 252 8.00 -1.60 -2.02
CA ALA A 252 7.89 -0.65 -0.93
C ALA A 252 7.18 -1.21 0.30
N VAL A 253 7.59 -0.73 1.46
CA VAL A 253 6.78 -0.75 2.67
C VAL A 253 5.98 0.53 2.72
N VAL A 254 4.67 0.39 2.95
CA VAL A 254 3.72 1.49 3.05
C VAL A 254 2.92 1.37 4.35
N GLU A 255 2.47 2.51 4.85
CA GLU A 255 1.50 2.59 5.92
C GLU A 255 0.18 3.13 5.40
N ILE A 256 -0.94 2.54 5.82
CA ILE A 256 -2.27 2.89 5.36
C ILE A 256 -3.14 3.18 6.58
N VAL A 257 -3.59 4.42 6.70
CA VAL A 257 -4.62 4.77 7.68
C VAL A 257 -5.98 4.49 7.07
N LYS A 258 -6.57 3.36 7.45
CA LYS A 258 -7.94 2.97 7.10
C LYS A 258 -8.94 3.63 8.05
N PRO A 259 -9.92 4.38 7.53
CA PRO A 259 -10.98 4.91 8.36
C PRO A 259 -11.96 3.82 8.80
N PRO A 260 -12.85 4.12 9.77
CA PRO A 260 -13.95 3.25 10.14
C PRO A 260 -14.83 2.89 8.94
N TYR A 261 -15.38 1.67 8.91
CA TYR A 261 -16.27 1.23 7.84
C TYR A 261 -17.68 1.85 7.91
N ASN A 262 -17.99 2.57 8.99
CA ASN A 262 -19.27 3.27 9.15
C ASN A 262 -19.34 4.68 8.55
N ASN A 263 -18.24 5.17 7.98
CA ASN A 263 -18.19 6.49 7.37
C ASN A 263 -17.55 6.43 5.98
N ALA A 264 -18.41 6.43 4.96
CA ALA A 264 -18.02 6.36 3.56
C ALA A 264 -17.30 7.63 3.04
N LEU A 265 -17.47 8.78 3.72
CA LEU A 265 -16.87 10.05 3.28
C LEU A 265 -15.41 10.21 3.75
N ASP A 266 -14.98 9.41 4.72
CA ASP A 266 -13.60 9.47 5.19
C ASP A 266 -12.66 8.87 4.15
N ALA A 267 -11.67 9.67 3.73
CA ALA A 267 -10.61 9.23 2.86
C ALA A 267 -9.50 8.54 3.68
N GLU A 268 -9.09 7.36 3.24
CA GLU A 268 -7.85 6.74 3.72
C GLU A 268 -6.62 7.53 3.26
N ARG A 269 -5.51 7.33 3.97
CA ARG A 269 -4.22 7.94 3.65
C ARG A 269 -3.18 6.86 3.57
N VAL A 270 -2.31 6.97 2.58
CA VAL A 270 -1.16 6.07 2.41
C VAL A 270 0.11 6.88 2.58
N ARG A 271 1.10 6.37 3.29
CA ARG A 271 2.43 6.96 3.44
C ARG A 271 3.50 5.96 2.99
N PHE A 272 4.52 6.46 2.32
CA PHE A 272 5.69 5.67 1.94
C PHE A 272 6.64 5.58 3.13
N VAL A 273 7.02 4.37 3.52
CA VAL A 273 8.02 4.15 4.56
C VAL A 273 9.40 4.03 3.92
N LYS A 274 9.55 3.03 3.04
CA LYS A 274 10.80 2.76 2.31
C LYS A 274 10.54 1.89 1.10
N GLY A 275 11.47 1.88 0.15
CA GLY A 275 11.34 1.09 -1.06
C GLY A 275 12.67 0.77 -1.70
N ARG A 276 12.65 -0.14 -2.67
CA ARG A 276 13.80 -0.53 -3.49
C ARG A 276 13.37 -0.77 -4.93
N LYS A 277 14.29 -0.54 -5.87
CA LYS A 277 14.01 -0.64 -7.30
C LYS A 277 15.07 -1.51 -7.96
N GLY A 278 14.62 -2.46 -8.78
CA GLY A 278 15.45 -3.20 -9.71
C GLY A 278 15.14 -2.74 -11.13
N ARG A 279 16.16 -2.53 -11.96
CA ARG A 279 16.00 -2.20 -13.39
C ARG A 279 17.00 -3.02 -14.20
N GLU A 280 16.52 -3.58 -15.29
CA GLU A 280 17.39 -4.02 -16.38
C GLU A 280 17.53 -2.84 -17.35
N LEU A 281 18.76 -2.49 -17.73
CA LEU A 281 19.05 -1.47 -18.74
C LEU A 281 18.64 -1.99 -20.12
N SER A 282 17.34 -2.06 -20.40
CA SER A 282 16.86 -2.23 -21.78
C SER A 282 16.89 -0.89 -22.50
N GLU A 283 17.22 -0.91 -23.81
CA GLU A 283 17.31 0.27 -24.70
C GLU A 283 15.99 1.07 -24.85
N MET A 284 14.94 0.68 -24.13
CA MET A 284 13.75 1.50 -23.93
C MET A 284 13.99 2.47 -22.77
N ASP A 285 14.73 3.54 -23.03
CA ASP A 285 14.73 4.75 -22.20
C ASP A 285 13.27 5.19 -21.97
N MET A 286 12.76 4.82 -20.80
CA MET A 286 11.66 5.44 -20.08
C MET A 286 10.46 5.81 -20.96
N VAL A 287 9.66 4.81 -21.33
CA VAL A 287 8.31 5.15 -21.80
C VAL A 287 7.50 5.66 -20.62
N GLN A 288 7.34 6.97 -20.57
CA GLN A 288 6.51 7.74 -19.65
C GLN A 288 4.99 7.45 -19.77
N PHE A 289 4.56 6.23 -20.14
CA PHE A 289 3.16 5.85 -19.91
C PHE A 289 3.01 5.35 -18.48
N LYS A 290 2.58 6.27 -17.63
CA LYS A 290 2.38 6.05 -16.19
C LYS A 290 1.11 5.22 -16.03
N LEU A 291 1.26 3.93 -15.70
CA LEU A 291 0.14 3.10 -15.31
C LEU A 291 -0.41 3.62 -13.98
N VAL A 292 -1.73 3.75 -13.91
CA VAL A 292 -2.41 4.17 -12.68
C VAL A 292 -2.52 2.91 -11.81
N GLY A 293 -1.61 2.75 -10.85
CA GLY A 293 -1.52 1.50 -10.09
C GLY A 293 -0.71 1.52 -8.79
N GLY A 294 -0.32 2.70 -8.28
CA GLY A 294 0.50 2.80 -7.07
C GLY A 294 -0.22 2.38 -5.78
N PRO A 295 0.50 2.30 -4.64
CA PRO A 295 -0.03 1.83 -3.36
C PRO A 295 -1.31 2.54 -2.90
N TYR A 296 -1.44 3.84 -3.19
CA TYR A 296 -2.67 4.58 -2.90
C TYR A 296 -3.88 4.01 -3.65
N HIS A 297 -3.79 3.76 -4.96
CA HIS A 297 -4.91 3.21 -5.73
C HIS A 297 -5.27 1.79 -5.27
N PHE A 298 -4.26 1.00 -4.90
CA PHE A 298 -4.46 -0.35 -4.37
C PHE A 298 -5.10 -0.35 -2.99
N SER A 299 -4.81 0.67 -2.17
CA SER A 299 -5.50 0.87 -0.90
C SER A 299 -7.01 1.12 -1.11
N GLN A 300 -7.39 1.85 -2.17
CA GLN A 300 -8.79 2.12 -2.52
C GLN A 300 -9.55 0.90 -3.11
N LEU A 301 -8.89 -0.23 -3.36
CA LEU A 301 -9.56 -1.44 -3.86
C LEU A 301 -10.27 -2.24 -2.74
N ASP A 302 -10.48 -1.62 -1.58
CA ASP A 302 -11.25 -2.18 -0.47
C ASP A 302 -12.76 -2.18 -0.81
N VAL A 303 -13.17 -3.23 -1.52
CA VAL A 303 -14.54 -3.44 -2.01
C VAL A 303 -15.58 -3.30 -0.91
N VAL A 304 -15.29 -3.78 0.30
CA VAL A 304 -16.21 -3.71 1.43
C VAL A 304 -16.42 -2.26 1.85
N ARG A 305 -15.34 -1.48 1.95
CA ARG A 305 -15.40 -0.07 2.33
C ARG A 305 -16.22 0.77 1.34
N HIS A 306 -16.06 0.51 0.06
CA HIS A 306 -16.73 1.28 -0.99
C HIS A 306 -18.12 0.73 -1.35
N GLY A 307 -18.48 -0.46 -0.86
CA GLY A 307 -19.73 -1.12 -1.19
C GLY A 307 -19.81 -1.54 -2.67
N ASP A 308 -18.66 -1.69 -3.31
CA ASP A 308 -18.57 -2.05 -4.73
C ASP A 308 -19.22 -3.41 -4.96
N PHE A 309 -19.91 -3.56 -6.10
CA PHE A 309 -20.61 -4.78 -6.50
C PHE A 309 -21.72 -5.25 -5.57
N MET A 310 -22.06 -4.52 -4.51
CA MET A 310 -23.17 -4.82 -3.60
C MET A 310 -24.44 -4.06 -4.04
N PRO A 311 -25.64 -4.60 -3.79
CA PRO A 311 -26.87 -3.82 -3.94
C PRO A 311 -26.85 -2.61 -3.00
N ASP A 312 -27.61 -1.55 -3.29
CA ASP A 312 -27.83 -0.44 -2.38
C ASP A 312 -28.76 -0.83 -1.20
N GLU A 313 -29.04 0.11 -0.30
CA GLU A 313 -29.94 -0.13 0.85
C GLU A 313 -31.37 -0.49 0.44
N ASN A 314 -31.80 -0.09 -0.77
CA ASN A 314 -33.10 -0.42 -1.34
C ASN A 314 -33.10 -1.71 -2.16
N GLY A 315 -31.95 -2.39 -2.27
CA GLY A 315 -31.80 -3.61 -3.07
C GLY A 315 -31.57 -3.36 -4.57
N LEU A 316 -31.33 -2.12 -5.00
CA LEU A 316 -30.97 -1.80 -6.38
C LEU A 316 -29.51 -2.16 -6.62
N SER A 317 -29.22 -2.88 -7.71
CA SER A 317 -27.86 -3.24 -8.08
C SER A 317 -27.65 -3.09 -9.58
N ASP A 318 -26.45 -2.65 -9.96
CA ASP A 318 -25.98 -2.68 -11.35
C ASP A 318 -25.62 -4.10 -11.81
N TYR A 319 -25.65 -5.07 -10.89
CA TYR A 319 -25.20 -6.44 -11.08
C TYR A 319 -26.30 -7.48 -10.84
N ARG A 320 -26.25 -8.53 -11.64
CA ARG A 320 -26.98 -9.79 -11.45
C ARG A 320 -26.07 -10.78 -10.74
N TYR A 321 -26.62 -11.44 -9.73
CA TYR A 321 -25.89 -12.42 -8.93
C TYR A 321 -26.31 -13.86 -9.30
N SER A 322 -25.37 -14.80 -9.19
CA SER A 322 -25.59 -16.24 -9.34
C SER A 322 -24.95 -17.01 -8.20
N PHE A 323 -25.63 -18.05 -7.71
CA PHE A 323 -25.05 -18.99 -6.76
C PHE A 323 -24.19 -19.99 -7.53
N ASN A 324 -22.86 -19.88 -7.42
CA ASN A 324 -21.93 -20.76 -8.13
C ASN A 324 -21.55 -21.99 -7.30
N GLY A 325 -21.77 -21.98 -5.98
CA GLY A 325 -21.49 -23.11 -5.11
C GLY A 325 -21.08 -22.68 -3.71
N MET A 326 -20.39 -23.59 -3.02
CA MET A 326 -19.76 -23.35 -1.73
C MET A 326 -18.30 -23.80 -1.79
N ASP A 327 -17.46 -23.16 -0.99
CA ASP A 327 -16.05 -23.49 -0.81
C ASP A 327 -15.66 -23.33 0.67
N ILE A 328 -14.41 -23.61 1.03
CA ILE A 328 -13.84 -23.32 2.34
C ILE A 328 -12.65 -22.37 2.16
N GLU A 329 -12.66 -21.26 2.90
CA GLU A 329 -11.56 -20.30 2.94
C GLU A 329 -11.32 -19.87 4.39
N PHE A 330 -10.07 -19.85 4.85
CA PHE A 330 -9.72 -19.67 6.28
C PHE A 330 -10.43 -20.65 7.24
N GLY A 331 -10.79 -21.84 6.74
CA GLY A 331 -11.46 -22.88 7.53
C GLY A 331 -12.96 -22.59 7.73
N GLN A 332 -13.47 -21.53 7.13
CA GLN A 332 -14.88 -21.16 7.16
C GLN A 332 -15.58 -21.60 5.88
N LEU A 333 -16.82 -22.05 5.99
CA LEU A 333 -17.66 -22.33 4.83
C LEU A 333 -18.05 -21.01 4.16
N VAL A 334 -17.80 -20.88 2.86
CA VAL A 334 -18.11 -19.67 2.08
C VAL A 334 -19.07 -19.99 0.94
N TYR A 335 -20.01 -19.08 0.67
CA TYR A 335 -20.80 -19.05 -0.55
C TYR A 335 -20.00 -18.42 -1.69
N CYS A 336 -19.99 -19.07 -2.85
CA CYS A 336 -19.40 -18.53 -4.09
C CYS A 336 -20.50 -17.84 -4.90
N ILE A 337 -20.50 -16.51 -4.92
CA ILE A 337 -21.51 -15.69 -5.57
C ILE A 337 -20.91 -15.03 -6.82
N GLY A 338 -21.27 -15.53 -8.00
CA GLY A 338 -20.91 -14.90 -9.27
C GLY A 338 -21.67 -13.59 -9.46
N PHE A 339 -21.04 -12.60 -10.09
CA PHE A 339 -21.69 -11.36 -10.46
C PHE A 339 -21.36 -10.92 -11.90
N LYS A 340 -22.34 -10.33 -12.57
CA LYS A 340 -22.19 -9.76 -13.92
C LYS A 340 -23.12 -8.57 -14.12
N PRO A 341 -22.73 -7.54 -14.88
CA PRO A 341 -23.51 -6.32 -14.98
C PRO A 341 -24.82 -6.57 -15.73
N TYR A 342 -25.87 -5.81 -15.43
CA TYR A 342 -27.12 -5.86 -16.22
C TYR A 342 -26.88 -5.40 -17.66
N SER A 343 -26.05 -4.37 -17.84
CA SER A 343 -25.67 -3.76 -19.12
C SER A 343 -24.17 -3.42 -19.09
N ASP A 344 -23.51 -3.50 -20.24
CA ASP A 344 -22.09 -3.14 -20.39
C ASP A 344 -21.89 -1.98 -21.39
N ASN A 345 -22.93 -1.18 -21.64
CA ASN A 345 -22.91 -0.17 -22.69
C ASN A 345 -22.19 1.12 -22.26
N GLU A 346 -22.23 1.46 -20.98
CA GLU A 346 -21.69 2.68 -20.40
C GLU A 346 -20.76 2.37 -19.22
N GLY A 347 -19.91 3.33 -18.84
CA GLY A 347 -19.03 3.20 -17.68
C GLY A 347 -17.96 2.10 -17.78
N ILE A 348 -17.41 1.77 -16.62
CA ILE A 348 -16.45 0.67 -16.41
C ILE A 348 -17.15 -0.40 -15.56
N ASN A 349 -17.37 -1.56 -16.16
CA ASN A 349 -18.07 -2.69 -15.56
C ASN A 349 -17.12 -3.89 -15.40
N TYR A 350 -17.50 -4.77 -14.50
CA TYR A 350 -16.69 -5.90 -14.08
C TYR A 350 -17.53 -7.17 -14.05
N VAL A 351 -16.89 -8.33 -14.19
CA VAL A 351 -17.49 -9.64 -13.91
C VAL A 351 -16.58 -10.37 -12.95
N GLY A 352 -17.14 -11.18 -12.08
CA GLY A 352 -16.33 -11.83 -11.05
C GLY A 352 -17.11 -12.77 -10.15
N GLU A 353 -16.47 -13.13 -9.05
CA GLU A 353 -17.01 -13.98 -8.00
C GLU A 353 -16.63 -13.42 -6.63
N ILE A 354 -17.63 -13.34 -5.74
CA ILE A 354 -17.52 -12.91 -4.36
C ILE A 354 -17.63 -14.14 -3.47
N ARG A 355 -16.72 -14.30 -2.51
CA ARG A 355 -16.80 -15.32 -1.47
C ARG A 355 -17.32 -14.71 -0.19
N VAL A 356 -18.41 -15.26 0.31
CA VAL A 356 -19.15 -14.76 1.48
C VAL A 356 -19.16 -15.83 2.55
N GLU A 357 -18.65 -15.53 3.74
CA GLU A 357 -18.71 -16.46 4.87
C GLU A 357 -20.17 -16.76 5.25
N SER A 358 -20.51 -18.04 5.33
CA SER A 358 -21.88 -18.53 5.32
C SER A 358 -22.72 -18.19 6.56
N GLU A 359 -22.10 -17.87 7.70
CA GLU A 359 -22.80 -17.54 8.95
C GLU A 359 -22.84 -16.02 9.22
N SER A 360 -21.68 -15.39 9.25
CA SER A 360 -21.48 -13.96 9.47
C SER A 360 -21.84 -13.10 8.26
N MET A 361 -21.91 -13.66 7.05
CA MET A 361 -22.04 -12.91 5.79
C MET A 361 -20.89 -11.91 5.55
N ALA A 362 -19.72 -12.16 6.11
CA ALA A 362 -18.54 -11.37 5.81
C ALA A 362 -18.04 -11.67 4.39
N LEU A 363 -17.60 -10.65 3.67
CA LEU A 363 -16.91 -10.83 2.40
C LEU A 363 -15.47 -11.28 2.69
N VAL A 364 -15.15 -12.50 2.29
CA VAL A 364 -13.86 -13.15 2.54
C VAL A 364 -12.87 -12.83 1.44
N SER A 365 -13.30 -12.98 0.19
CA SER A 365 -12.48 -12.63 -0.97
C SER A 365 -13.37 -12.27 -2.16
N ILE A 366 -12.78 -11.57 -3.13
CA ILE A 366 -13.42 -11.25 -4.39
C ILE A 366 -12.40 -11.25 -5.52
N ASP A 367 -12.73 -11.94 -6.60
CA ASP A 367 -11.97 -11.98 -7.84
C ASP A 367 -12.80 -11.36 -8.95
N PHE A 368 -12.28 -10.33 -9.62
CA PHE A 368 -13.04 -9.59 -10.61
C PHE A 368 -12.19 -9.05 -11.74
N GLN A 369 -12.74 -9.06 -12.94
CA GLN A 369 -12.10 -8.58 -14.16
C GLN A 369 -12.97 -7.57 -14.88
N MET A 370 -12.34 -6.58 -15.52
CA MET A 370 -13.06 -5.67 -16.41
C MET A 370 -13.65 -6.45 -17.59
N THR A 371 -14.86 -6.10 -18.01
CA THR A 371 -15.45 -6.67 -19.23
C THR A 371 -14.67 -6.23 -20.48
N GLY A 372 -14.81 -6.98 -21.57
CA GLY A 372 -14.15 -6.63 -22.83
C GLY A 372 -14.51 -5.24 -23.37
N GLN A 373 -15.73 -4.75 -23.15
CA GLN A 373 -16.09 -3.37 -23.54
C GLN A 373 -15.48 -2.35 -22.56
N SER A 374 -15.48 -2.65 -21.27
CA SER A 374 -14.93 -1.77 -20.24
C SER A 374 -13.43 -1.60 -20.37
N VAL A 375 -12.67 -2.65 -20.68
CA VAL A 375 -11.23 -2.54 -20.95
C VAL A 375 -10.94 -1.62 -22.14
N ARG A 376 -11.79 -1.63 -23.17
CA ARG A 376 -11.65 -0.72 -24.31
C ARG A 376 -11.91 0.73 -23.94
N ARG A 377 -12.82 0.99 -22.99
CA ARG A 377 -13.16 2.32 -22.45
C ARG A 377 -12.20 2.78 -21.33
N SER A 378 -11.47 1.85 -20.69
CA SER A 378 -10.66 2.13 -19.49
C SER A 378 -9.29 2.74 -19.76
N ARG A 379 -8.92 3.01 -21.03
CA ARG A 379 -7.59 3.53 -21.36
C ARG A 379 -7.21 4.77 -20.53
N SER A 380 -8.12 5.73 -20.33
CA SER A 380 -7.86 6.93 -19.52
C SER A 380 -7.76 6.65 -18.01
N HIS A 381 -8.32 5.54 -17.55
CA HIS A 381 -8.32 5.13 -16.14
C HIS A 381 -7.08 4.32 -15.78
N LEU A 382 -6.59 3.49 -16.72
CA LEU A 382 -5.41 2.64 -16.52
C LEU A 382 -4.10 3.32 -16.93
N ILE A 383 -4.17 4.29 -17.85
CA ILE A 383 -2.98 4.92 -18.44
C ILE A 383 -3.10 6.45 -18.33
N LYS A 384 -2.24 7.06 -17.52
CA LYS A 384 -2.26 8.51 -17.25
C LYS A 384 -1.90 9.34 -18.49
N ARG A 385 -0.94 8.89 -19.32
CA ARG A 385 -0.50 9.61 -20.53
C ARG A 385 0.26 8.70 -21.49
N ASP A 386 0.05 8.82 -22.80
CA ASP A 386 0.97 8.22 -23.78
C ASP A 386 2.13 9.19 -24.06
N ALA A 387 3.35 8.67 -24.11
CA ALA A 387 4.44 9.37 -24.76
C ALA A 387 4.20 9.42 -26.29
N ARG A 388 4.61 10.50 -26.96
CA ARG A 388 4.34 10.75 -28.39
C ARG A 388 4.75 9.60 -29.32
N ARG A 389 5.80 8.86 -28.95
CA ARG A 389 6.35 7.69 -29.66
C ARG A 389 5.44 6.46 -29.60
N PHE A 390 4.62 6.32 -28.56
CA PHE A 390 3.92 5.08 -28.28
C PHE A 390 2.40 5.22 -28.44
N LYS A 391 1.76 4.10 -28.76
CA LYS A 391 0.30 3.98 -28.76
C LYS A 391 -0.09 2.78 -27.93
N THR A 392 -0.86 3.02 -26.88
CA THR A 392 -1.23 1.99 -25.90
C THR A 392 -2.67 1.52 -26.09
N ARG A 393 -2.91 0.24 -25.85
CA ARG A 393 -4.24 -0.38 -25.85
C ARG A 393 -4.33 -1.44 -24.75
N PRO A 394 -4.92 -1.12 -23.59
CA PRO A 394 -5.28 -2.12 -22.60
C PRO A 394 -6.16 -3.20 -23.23
N PHE A 395 -5.96 -4.45 -22.82
CA PHE A 395 -6.79 -5.56 -23.26
C PHE A 395 -7.10 -6.56 -22.15
N TYR A 396 -6.51 -6.39 -20.96
CA TYR A 396 -6.77 -7.21 -19.79
C TYR A 396 -6.62 -6.34 -18.52
N ALA A 397 -7.54 -6.53 -17.55
CA ALA A 397 -7.46 -5.95 -16.22
C ALA A 397 -8.24 -6.83 -15.24
N ARG A 398 -7.56 -7.43 -14.27
CA ARG A 398 -8.13 -8.30 -13.23
C ARG A 398 -7.61 -7.90 -11.86
N TYR A 399 -8.44 -8.03 -10.86
CA TYR A 399 -8.13 -7.69 -9.48
C TYR A 399 -8.62 -8.80 -8.56
N TYR A 400 -7.89 -8.99 -7.47
CA TYR A 400 -8.20 -9.91 -6.39
C TYR A 400 -8.04 -9.18 -5.06
N VAL A 401 -9.06 -9.26 -4.21
CA VAL A 401 -9.06 -8.65 -2.87
C VAL A 401 -9.43 -9.73 -1.86
N GLN A 402 -8.68 -9.82 -0.78
CA GLN A 402 -8.91 -10.80 0.29
C GLN A 402 -8.86 -10.14 1.65
N TYR A 403 -9.74 -10.60 2.52
CA TYR A 403 -9.84 -10.25 3.92
C TYR A 403 -9.53 -11.49 4.75
N ARG A 404 -8.85 -11.31 5.88
CA ARG A 404 -8.55 -12.39 6.82
C ARG A 404 -9.35 -12.20 8.12
N PRO A 405 -9.72 -13.29 8.80
CA PRO A 405 -10.37 -13.19 10.10
C PRO A 405 -9.40 -12.67 11.16
N TRP A 406 -9.89 -11.83 12.06
CA TRP A 406 -9.19 -11.32 13.24
C TRP A 406 -10.20 -11.06 14.36
N ASN A 407 -10.11 -11.84 15.44
CA ASN A 407 -11.14 -11.91 16.48
C ASN A 407 -12.52 -12.13 15.84
N ASP A 408 -13.49 -11.27 16.17
CA ASP A 408 -14.86 -11.33 15.63
C ASP A 408 -15.04 -10.52 14.32
N MET A 409 -13.95 -10.04 13.72
CA MET A 409 -13.98 -9.16 12.55
C MET A 409 -13.11 -9.68 11.40
N TRP A 410 -13.21 -9.01 10.26
CA TRP A 410 -12.41 -9.25 9.07
C TRP A 410 -11.58 -8.01 8.73
N VAL A 411 -10.33 -8.22 8.31
CA VAL A 411 -9.39 -7.14 8.00
C VAL A 411 -8.80 -7.37 6.61
N LEU A 412 -8.65 -6.31 5.83
CA LEU A 412 -8.00 -6.35 4.53
C LEU A 412 -6.62 -7.02 4.66
N SER A 413 -6.38 -8.05 3.85
CA SER A 413 -5.18 -8.89 3.93
C SER A 413 -4.33 -8.79 2.68
N LYS A 414 -4.96 -8.85 1.50
CA LYS A 414 -4.25 -8.88 0.21
C LYS A 414 -5.03 -8.17 -0.87
N VAL A 415 -4.32 -7.43 -1.71
CA VAL A 415 -4.85 -6.84 -2.95
C VAL A 415 -3.86 -7.16 -4.06
N ARG A 416 -4.34 -7.75 -5.15
CA ARG A 416 -3.55 -8.04 -6.35
C ARG A 416 -4.26 -7.48 -7.57
N GLY A 417 -3.51 -6.92 -8.49
CA GLY A 417 -4.02 -6.35 -9.73
C GLY A 417 -3.09 -6.70 -10.88
N GLU A 418 -3.70 -7.10 -11.99
CA GLU A 418 -3.03 -7.53 -13.20
C GLU A 418 -3.57 -6.73 -14.37
N VAL A 419 -2.68 -6.05 -15.10
CA VAL A 419 -3.05 -5.23 -16.25
C VAL A 419 -2.13 -5.55 -17.42
N SER A 420 -2.72 -5.90 -18.56
CA SER A 420 -1.96 -6.12 -19.80
C SER A 420 -2.31 -5.09 -20.85
N VAL A 421 -1.26 -4.51 -21.44
CA VAL A 421 -1.34 -3.44 -22.42
C VAL A 421 -0.53 -3.81 -23.66
N ARG A 422 -1.17 -3.72 -24.83
CA ARG A 422 -0.44 -3.74 -26.11
C ARG A 422 0.12 -2.37 -26.38
N VAL A 423 1.42 -2.31 -26.65
CA VAL A 423 2.14 -1.09 -26.98
C VAL A 423 2.66 -1.20 -28.41
N PHE A 424 2.37 -0.17 -29.19
CA PHE A 424 2.95 -0.02 -30.53
C PHE A 424 3.95 1.13 -30.51
N ASP A 425 5.22 0.82 -30.79
CA ASP A 425 6.27 1.79 -31.00
C ASP A 425 6.18 2.33 -32.43
N ARG A 426 5.91 3.64 -32.58
CA ARG A 426 5.77 4.26 -33.90
C ARG A 426 7.11 4.42 -34.62
N PHE A 427 8.22 4.43 -33.90
CA PHE A 427 9.56 4.65 -34.46
C PHE A 427 10.15 3.33 -34.94
N GLU A 428 10.22 2.32 -34.08
CA GLU A 428 10.70 0.98 -34.46
C GLU A 428 9.67 0.18 -35.27
N ARG A 429 8.40 0.62 -35.27
CA ARG A 429 7.25 -0.09 -35.88
C ARG A 429 7.02 -1.48 -35.28
N GLU A 430 7.43 -1.67 -34.04
CA GLU A 430 7.28 -2.93 -33.31
C GLU A 430 6.07 -2.91 -32.38
N ARG A 431 5.57 -4.12 -32.08
CA ARG A 431 4.53 -4.34 -31.09
C ARG A 431 5.10 -5.15 -29.94
N SER A 432 4.79 -4.71 -28.74
CA SER A 432 5.11 -5.43 -27.52
C SER A 432 3.88 -5.55 -26.62
N VAL A 433 3.89 -6.56 -25.77
CA VAL A 433 2.94 -6.73 -24.69
C VAL A 433 3.64 -6.35 -23.39
N PHE A 434 3.02 -5.46 -22.63
CA PHE A 434 3.44 -5.13 -21.28
C PHE A 434 2.43 -5.72 -20.32
N ASP A 435 2.92 -6.53 -19.38
CA ASP A 435 2.16 -7.13 -18.30
C ASP A 435 2.61 -6.49 -17.00
N THR A 436 1.67 -5.92 -16.26
CA THR A 436 1.91 -5.30 -14.96
C THR A 436 1.18 -6.09 -13.90
N VAL A 437 1.93 -6.54 -12.89
CA VAL A 437 1.39 -7.20 -11.71
C VAL A 437 1.76 -6.35 -10.50
N SER A 438 0.74 -5.87 -9.80
CA SER A 438 0.88 -5.09 -8.58
C SER A 438 0.23 -5.88 -7.45
N GLU A 439 0.97 -6.12 -6.37
CA GLU A 439 0.54 -6.88 -5.20
C GLU A 439 0.79 -6.08 -3.93
N MET A 440 -0.21 -6.03 -3.06
CA MET A 440 -0.15 -5.44 -1.73
C MET A 440 -0.55 -6.50 -0.71
N ILE A 441 0.30 -6.71 0.30
CA ILE A 441 0.03 -7.61 1.42
C ILE A 441 0.10 -6.82 2.70
N ILE A 442 -0.92 -6.94 3.54
CA ILE A 442 -0.94 -6.35 4.87
C ILE A 442 -0.19 -7.29 5.82
N SER A 443 1.02 -6.89 6.20
CA SER A 443 1.91 -7.69 7.05
C SER A 443 1.63 -7.50 8.54
N ASP A 444 1.08 -6.34 8.91
CA ASP A 444 0.74 -5.97 10.29
C ASP A 444 -0.37 -4.91 10.31
N PHE A 445 -1.08 -4.78 11.42
CA PHE A 445 -1.99 -3.67 11.67
C PHE A 445 -2.21 -3.41 13.15
N SER A 446 -2.58 -2.18 13.46
CA SER A 446 -2.95 -1.74 14.81
C SER A 446 -4.14 -0.79 14.77
N ILE A 447 -4.84 -0.70 15.90
CA ILE A 447 -5.85 0.33 16.10
C ILE A 447 -5.14 1.69 16.11
N ALA A 448 -5.55 2.57 15.20
CA ALA A 448 -4.99 3.90 15.10
C ALA A 448 -5.61 4.79 16.18
N ASP A 449 -4.81 5.15 17.19
CA ASP A 449 -5.16 6.22 18.12
C ASP A 449 -5.50 7.50 17.34
N HIS A 450 -6.35 8.36 17.88
CA HIS A 450 -6.76 9.66 17.31
C HIS A 450 -5.58 10.59 16.96
N ARG A 451 -4.37 10.26 17.44
CA ARG A 451 -3.10 10.95 17.22
C ARG A 451 -2.34 10.47 15.97
N ILE A 452 -2.64 9.28 15.43
CA ILE A 452 -2.05 8.80 14.18
C ILE A 452 -2.73 9.53 13.02
N ARG A 453 -2.09 10.60 12.56
CA ARG A 453 -2.55 11.38 11.40
C ARG A 453 -1.40 11.50 10.42
N ILE A 454 -1.50 10.82 9.28
CA ILE A 454 -0.59 11.09 8.15
C ILE A 454 -0.85 12.51 7.67
N PRO A 455 0.08 13.48 7.79
CA PRO A 455 -0.11 14.84 7.28
C PRO A 455 -0.39 14.84 5.77
N ALA A 456 -1.11 15.83 5.26
CA ALA A 456 -1.43 15.89 3.83
C ALA A 456 -0.18 15.98 2.92
N THR A 457 0.94 16.46 3.48
CA THR A 457 2.26 16.54 2.83
C THR A 457 2.99 15.20 2.76
N GLU A 458 2.67 14.26 3.65
CA GLU A 458 3.28 12.91 3.71
C GLU A 458 2.39 11.84 3.08
N SER A 459 1.13 12.17 2.80
CA SER A 459 0.21 11.29 2.11
C SER A 459 0.60 11.17 0.64
N PHE A 460 0.60 9.94 0.12
CA PHE A 460 0.51 9.71 -1.32
C PHE A 460 -0.66 10.54 -1.86
N ARG A 461 -0.38 11.33 -2.88
CA ARG A 461 -1.42 11.94 -3.72
C ARG A 461 -1.79 10.93 -4.80
N ALA A 462 -3.01 11.02 -5.34
CA ALA A 462 -3.49 10.11 -6.38
C ALA A 462 -2.61 10.06 -7.65
N ASP A 463 -1.69 11.02 -7.82
CA ASP A 463 -0.78 11.14 -8.95
C ASP A 463 0.65 10.63 -8.69
N TYR A 464 0.93 10.14 -7.48
CA TYR A 464 2.24 9.68 -7.00
C TYR A 464 2.65 8.35 -7.64
N ILE A 465 3.91 8.25 -8.06
CA ILE A 465 4.46 7.08 -8.75
C ILE A 465 5.58 6.52 -7.92
N LEU A 466 5.40 5.27 -7.46
CA LEU A 466 6.30 4.64 -6.51
C LEU A 466 7.75 4.67 -6.99
N SER A 467 7.96 4.36 -8.27
CA SER A 467 9.29 4.23 -8.87
C SER A 467 10.09 5.54 -9.02
N GLU A 468 9.45 6.70 -8.80
CA GLU A 468 10.10 8.03 -8.82
C GLU A 468 10.68 8.43 -7.43
N HIS A 469 10.35 7.70 -6.37
CA HIS A 469 10.67 8.07 -4.97
C HIS A 469 11.48 7.01 -4.20
N ILE A 470 12.09 6.07 -4.92
CA ILE A 470 12.84 4.95 -4.33
C ILE A 470 14.34 5.30 -4.27
N GLY A 471 14.95 5.08 -3.09
CA GLY A 471 16.40 5.15 -2.88
C GLY A 471 17.10 3.78 -2.98
N ASP A 472 18.36 3.72 -2.57
CA ASP A 472 19.19 2.50 -2.60
C ASP A 472 18.66 1.40 -1.66
N PHE A 473 18.97 0.14 -1.99
CA PHE A 473 18.60 -1.01 -1.17
C PHE A 473 19.30 -0.97 0.20
N ASP A 474 18.51 -1.05 1.27
CA ASP A 474 18.99 -1.10 2.66
C ASP A 474 18.68 -2.46 3.29
N PRO A 475 19.61 -3.43 3.27
CA PRO A 475 19.38 -4.77 3.79
C PRO A 475 18.95 -4.81 5.26
N GLU A 476 19.46 -3.91 6.09
CA GLU A 476 19.16 -3.87 7.53
C GLU A 476 17.70 -3.46 7.77
N PHE A 477 17.17 -2.54 6.96
CA PHE A 477 15.75 -2.19 7.01
C PHE A 477 14.86 -3.38 6.66
N TRP A 478 15.14 -4.08 5.56
CA TRP A 478 14.28 -5.17 5.05
C TRP A 478 14.36 -6.46 5.88
N LYS A 479 15.38 -6.58 6.74
CA LYS A 479 15.63 -7.77 7.56
C LYS A 479 14.42 -8.17 8.43
N TYR A 480 13.60 -7.22 8.84
CA TYR A 480 12.56 -7.42 9.84
C TYR A 480 11.12 -7.44 9.30
N TYR A 481 10.93 -7.19 8.01
CA TYR A 481 9.61 -7.18 7.40
C TYR A 481 9.26 -8.52 6.76
N ASN A 482 7.98 -8.86 6.82
CA ASN A 482 7.43 -9.96 6.04
C ASN A 482 7.22 -9.50 4.59
N LEU A 483 7.94 -10.14 3.67
CA LEU A 483 7.96 -9.81 2.25
C LEU A 483 7.46 -11.01 1.45
N ILE A 484 6.88 -10.76 0.28
CA ILE A 484 6.73 -11.82 -0.71
C ILE A 484 8.14 -12.18 -1.18
N LYS A 485 8.53 -13.45 -1.09
CA LYS A 485 9.85 -13.88 -1.55
C LYS A 485 10.02 -13.57 -3.05
N ALA A 486 11.14 -12.95 -3.43
CA ALA A 486 11.46 -12.76 -4.84
C ALA A 486 11.77 -14.13 -5.48
N ASP A 487 11.33 -14.33 -6.72
CA ASP A 487 11.78 -15.49 -7.51
C ASP A 487 13.20 -15.26 -8.05
N GLU A 488 13.85 -16.29 -8.57
CA GLU A 488 15.23 -16.19 -9.09
C GLU A 488 15.36 -15.12 -10.20
N SER A 489 14.35 -14.99 -11.05
CA SER A 489 14.35 -13.99 -12.12
C SER A 489 14.22 -12.55 -11.60
N LEU A 490 13.44 -12.32 -10.54
CA LEU A 490 13.33 -11.04 -9.86
C LEU A 490 14.60 -10.70 -9.08
N GLU A 491 15.19 -11.70 -8.40
CA GLU A 491 16.47 -11.53 -7.71
C GLU A 491 17.58 -11.13 -8.68
N ALA A 492 17.60 -11.72 -9.87
CA ALA A 492 18.55 -11.35 -10.93
C ALA A 492 18.43 -9.85 -11.30
N ILE A 493 17.21 -9.31 -11.41
CA ILE A 493 16.97 -7.89 -11.75
C ILE A 493 17.45 -6.95 -10.63
N PHE A 494 17.31 -7.34 -9.36
CA PHE A 494 17.86 -6.57 -8.24
C PHE A 494 19.40 -6.61 -8.20
N ASN A 495 20.01 -7.69 -8.68
CA ASN A 495 21.45 -7.88 -8.67
C ASN A 495 22.14 -7.30 -9.92
N SER A 496 21.46 -7.22 -11.06
CA SER A 496 21.99 -6.66 -12.32
C SER A 496 22.10 -5.14 -12.33
N GLY A 497 21.47 -4.46 -11.36
CA GLY A 497 21.52 -3.01 -11.20
C GLY A 497 22.63 -2.49 -10.27
N LYS A 498 23.49 -3.39 -9.75
CA LYS A 498 24.74 -3.06 -9.05
C LYS A 498 25.89 -3.02 -10.04
#